data_AF-A0AB73IP69-F1
#
_entry.id   AF-A0AB73IP69-F1
#
_cell.length_a   1.000
_cell.length_b   1.000
_cell.length_c   1.000
_cell.angle_alpha   90.00
_cell.angle_beta   90.00
_cell.angle_gamma   90.00
#
_symmetry.space_group_name_H-M   'P 1'
#
loop_
_entity.id
_entity.type
_entity.pdbx_description
1 polymer ?
#
loop_
_entity_poly.entity_id
_entity_poly.type
_entity_poly.pdbx_seq_one_letter_code
_entity_poly.pdbx_strand_id
1 'polypeptide(L)'
;MNQIVGILDAYAYRTIVWDIYVERVGSVREGRLADERKIAAALPRAAVCLSELNRLSDDREFLIGGDVTFADLYAAPMFACFMQAPEAVSLTDGHEKLNY
;
A
#
# COMPACT_ATOMS: atom_id res chain seq x y z
N MET A 1 1.53 -12.70 11.46
CA MET A 1 2.22 -11.40 11.64
C MET A 1 3.51 -11.28 10.83
N ASN A 2 4.52 -12.14 11.06
CA ASN A 2 5.83 -12.01 10.37
C ASN A 2 5.73 -11.99 8.83
N GLN A 3 4.84 -12.79 8.24
CA GLN A 3 4.66 -12.79 6.79
C GLN A 3 4.06 -11.48 6.25
N ILE A 4 3.06 -10.91 6.94
CA ILE A 4 2.46 -9.62 6.58
C ILE A 4 3.51 -8.51 6.67
N VAL A 5 4.23 -8.43 7.79
CA VAL A 5 5.31 -7.44 7.98
C VAL A 5 6.42 -7.64 6.93
N GLY A 6 6.79 -8.88 6.62
CA GLY A 6 7.75 -9.19 5.57
C GLY A 6 7.30 -8.72 4.18
N ILE A 7 6.01 -8.86 3.85
CA ILE A 7 5.45 -8.31 2.59
C ILE A 7 5.50 -6.79 2.60
N LEU A 8 5.14 -6.16 3.72
CA LEU A 8 5.17 -4.71 3.87
C LEU A 8 6.57 -4.16 3.67
N ASP A 9 7.58 -4.75 4.32
CA ASP A 9 8.96 -4.29 4.26
C ASP A 9 9.63 -4.58 2.90
N ALA A 10 9.55 -5.83 2.43
CA ALA A 10 10.27 -6.25 1.23
C ALA A 10 9.62 -5.83 -0.10
N TYR A 11 8.30 -5.53 -0.09
CA TYR A 11 7.56 -5.26 -1.33
C TYR A 11 6.69 -4.01 -1.24
N ALA A 12 5.84 -3.87 -0.23
CA ALA A 12 4.84 -2.81 -0.21
C ALA A 12 5.49 -1.43 -0.04
N TYR A 13 6.35 -1.24 0.97
CA TYR A 13 6.98 0.04 1.27
C TYR A 13 7.65 0.65 0.04
N ARG A 14 8.49 -0.11 -0.65
CA ARG A 14 9.13 0.38 -1.87
C ARG A 14 8.11 0.72 -2.95
N THR A 15 7.15 -0.18 -3.19
CA THR A 15 6.22 -0.06 -4.32
C THR A 15 5.20 1.06 -4.09
N ILE A 16 4.43 1.03 -3.00
CA ILE A 16 3.31 1.93 -2.79
C ILE A 16 3.75 3.30 -2.28
N VAL A 17 4.86 3.37 -1.52
CA VAL A 17 5.37 4.65 -1.00
C VAL A 17 6.32 5.30 -2.00
N TRP A 18 7.40 4.65 -2.43
CA TRP A 18 8.41 5.29 -3.26
C TRP A 18 8.07 5.33 -4.73
N ASP A 19 7.58 4.22 -5.29
CA ASP A 19 7.40 4.12 -6.74
C ASP A 19 6.03 4.66 -7.19
N ILE A 20 5.05 4.79 -6.27
CA ILE A 20 3.73 5.39 -6.53
C ILE A 20 3.59 6.74 -5.81
N TYR A 21 3.46 6.77 -4.48
CA TYR A 21 3.14 8.02 -3.76
C TYR A 21 4.19 9.12 -3.95
N VAL A 22 5.49 8.81 -3.80
CA VAL A 22 6.56 9.82 -3.97
C VAL A 22 6.60 10.31 -5.42
N GLU A 23 6.44 9.42 -6.40
CA GLU A 23 6.45 9.84 -7.81
C GLU A 23 5.22 10.66 -8.19
N ARG A 24 4.03 10.28 -7.69
CA ARG A 24 2.76 10.91 -8.03
C ARG A 24 2.52 12.20 -7.26
N VAL A 25 2.70 12.17 -5.94
CA VAL A 25 2.36 13.27 -5.03
C VAL A 25 3.62 14.05 -4.64
N GLY A 26 4.72 13.35 -4.32
CA GLY A 26 5.99 13.97 -3.94
C GLY A 26 6.60 14.82 -5.06
N SER A 27 6.73 14.27 -6.27
CA SER A 27 7.27 14.99 -7.43
C SER A 27 6.47 16.26 -7.73
N VAL A 28 5.14 16.19 -7.68
CA VAL A 28 4.25 17.35 -7.89
C VAL A 28 4.47 18.42 -6.82
N ARG A 29 4.60 18.03 -5.54
CA ARG A 29 4.93 18.96 -4.44
C ARG A 29 6.29 19.63 -4.62
N GLU A 30 7.24 18.97 -5.26
CA GLU A 30 8.57 19.50 -5.59
C GLU A 30 8.62 20.29 -6.91
N GLY A 31 7.49 20.47 -7.61
CA GLY A 31 7.43 21.16 -8.89
C GLY A 31 7.98 20.35 -10.08
N ARG A 32 8.15 19.02 -9.91
CA ARG A 32 8.56 18.08 -10.95
C ARG A 32 7.34 17.37 -11.53
N LEU A 33 7.45 16.93 -12.78
CA LEU A 33 6.46 16.04 -13.38
C LEU A 33 6.61 14.63 -12.81
N ALA A 34 5.50 13.94 -12.58
CA ALA A 34 5.48 12.54 -12.18
C ALA A 34 6.05 11.65 -13.30
N ASP A 35 6.83 10.62 -12.94
CA ASP A 35 7.27 9.61 -13.89
C ASP A 35 6.16 8.56 -14.08
N GLU A 36 5.30 8.80 -15.08
CA GLU A 36 4.18 7.92 -15.43
C GLU A 36 4.63 6.50 -15.76
N ARG A 37 5.83 6.31 -16.33
CA ARG A 37 6.32 4.97 -16.69
C ARG A 37 6.70 4.20 -15.44
N LYS A 38 7.35 4.86 -14.49
CA LYS A 38 7.71 4.25 -13.20
C LYS A 38 6.46 3.87 -12.40
N ILE A 39 5.47 4.75 -12.35
CA ILE A 39 4.19 4.48 -11.68
C ILE A 39 3.50 3.29 -12.36
N ALA A 40 3.34 3.31 -13.68
CA ALA A 40 2.71 2.22 -14.42
C ALA A 40 3.42 0.86 -14.22
N ALA A 41 4.76 0.86 -14.13
CA ALA A 41 5.53 -0.34 -13.84
C ALA A 41 5.36 -0.86 -12.41
N ALA A 42 5.02 0.01 -11.45
CA ALA A 42 4.79 -0.35 -10.06
C ALA A 42 3.39 -0.94 -9.83
N LEU A 43 2.38 -0.58 -10.63
CA LEU A 43 0.98 -0.99 -10.42
C LEU A 43 0.77 -2.51 -10.33
N PRO A 44 1.34 -3.36 -11.22
CA PRO A 44 1.16 -4.80 -11.11
C PRO A 44 1.73 -5.36 -9.81
N ARG A 45 2.87 -4.82 -9.34
CA ARG A 45 3.48 -5.25 -8.08
C ARG A 45 2.65 -4.80 -6.89
N ALA A 46 2.10 -3.59 -6.93
CA ALA A 46 1.19 -3.10 -5.90
C ALA A 46 -0.03 -4.02 -5.80
N ALA A 47 -0.69 -4.33 -6.93
CA ALA A 47 -1.85 -5.23 -6.97
C ALA A 47 -1.55 -6.59 -6.31
N VAL A 48 -0.41 -7.21 -6.62
CA VAL A 48 0.01 -8.48 -5.99
C VAL A 48 0.24 -8.31 -4.49
N CYS A 49 0.89 -7.23 -4.05
CA CYS A 49 1.11 -6.98 -2.63
C CYS A 49 -0.21 -6.84 -1.87
N LEU A 50 -1.14 -6.01 -2.37
CA LEU A 50 -2.45 -5.82 -1.75
C LEU A 50 -3.26 -7.11 -1.73
N SER A 51 -3.24 -7.89 -2.82
CA SER A 51 -3.92 -9.19 -2.88
C SER A 51 -3.38 -10.18 -1.85
N GLU A 52 -2.04 -10.29 -1.70
CA GLU A 52 -1.44 -11.18 -0.71
C GLU A 52 -1.66 -10.71 0.73
N LEU A 53 -1.64 -9.39 0.97
CA LEU A 53 -2.01 -8.83 2.27
C LEU A 53 -3.44 -9.19 2.62
N ASN A 54 -4.38 -8.96 1.70
CA ASN A 54 -5.79 -9.32 1.89
C ASN A 54 -6.00 -10.82 2.10
N ARG A 55 -5.30 -11.68 1.33
CA ARG A 55 -5.35 -13.15 1.47
C ARG A 55 -4.83 -13.64 2.83
N LEU A 56 -3.87 -12.93 3.42
CA LEU A 56 -3.28 -13.28 4.71
C LEU A 56 -4.05 -12.66 5.89
N SER A 57 -4.84 -11.63 5.65
CA SER A 57 -5.77 -11.09 6.64
C SER A 57 -6.85 -12.11 6.98
N ASP A 58 -7.27 -12.16 8.24
CA ASP A 58 -8.42 -12.98 8.63
C ASP A 58 -9.74 -12.26 8.30
N ASP A 59 -10.89 -12.87 8.60
CA ASP A 59 -12.21 -12.29 8.30
C ASP A 59 -12.63 -11.20 9.31
N ARG A 60 -11.79 -10.82 10.29
CA ARG A 60 -12.12 -9.83 11.32
C ARG A 60 -11.66 -8.41 10.97
N GLU A 61 -11.87 -7.47 11.87
CA GLU A 61 -11.79 -6.02 11.60
C GLU A 61 -10.38 -5.53 11.23
N PHE A 62 -9.32 -6.14 11.77
CA PHE A 62 -7.92 -5.73 11.54
C PHE A 62 -7.18 -6.74 10.65
N LEU A 63 -5.90 -6.47 10.33
CA LEU A 63 -5.10 -7.41 9.53
C LEU A 63 -4.98 -8.78 10.19
N ILE A 64 -4.96 -8.84 11.52
CA ILE A 64 -4.88 -10.09 12.26
C ILE A 64 -5.77 -10.00 13.49
N GLY A 65 -6.92 -10.64 13.45
CA GLY A 65 -7.78 -10.71 14.62
C GLY A 65 -8.76 -9.56 14.74
N GLY A 66 -9.39 -9.47 15.92
CA GLY A 66 -10.37 -8.42 16.23
C GLY A 66 -9.78 -7.18 16.89
N ASP A 67 -8.47 -7.13 17.14
CA ASP A 67 -7.80 -6.02 17.82
C ASP A 67 -6.63 -5.49 16.96
N VAL A 68 -6.31 -4.21 17.12
CA VAL A 68 -5.13 -3.59 16.48
C VAL A 68 -3.87 -4.35 16.87
N THR A 69 -3.07 -4.72 15.87
CA THR A 69 -1.77 -5.36 16.07
C THR A 69 -0.61 -4.50 15.57
N PHE A 70 0.62 -4.96 15.82
CA PHE A 70 1.80 -4.34 15.25
C PHE A 70 1.76 -4.33 13.70
N ALA A 71 1.13 -5.32 13.06
CA ALA A 71 1.01 -5.34 11.60
C ALA A 71 0.22 -4.12 11.10
N ASP A 72 -0.87 -3.76 11.78
CA ASP A 72 -1.71 -2.61 11.44
C ASP A 72 -0.94 -1.30 11.63
N LEU A 73 -0.29 -1.14 12.80
CA LEU A 73 0.52 0.05 13.08
C LEU A 73 1.69 0.22 12.12
N TYR A 74 2.26 -0.90 11.64
CA TYR A 74 3.35 -0.90 10.68
C TYR A 74 2.86 -0.57 9.26
N ALA A 75 1.69 -1.06 8.87
CA ALA A 75 1.06 -0.77 7.58
C ALA A 75 0.53 0.67 7.49
N ALA A 76 -0.09 1.17 8.55
CA ALA A 76 -0.81 2.43 8.58
C ALA A 76 -0.08 3.63 7.91
N PRO A 77 1.19 3.95 8.22
CA PRO A 77 1.86 5.09 7.57
C PRO A 77 2.09 4.86 6.07
N MET A 78 2.31 3.61 5.64
CA MET A 78 2.51 3.29 4.22
C MET A 78 1.22 3.51 3.43
N PHE A 79 0.09 3.05 3.98
CA PHE A 79 -1.23 3.22 3.38
C PHE A 79 -1.69 4.67 3.45
N ALA A 80 -1.44 5.40 4.54
CA ALA A 80 -1.74 6.83 4.63
C ALA A 80 -1.01 7.67 3.56
N CYS A 81 0.21 7.28 3.17
CA CYS A 81 0.87 7.84 1.99
C CYS A 81 0.19 7.39 0.69
N PHE A 82 0.03 6.09 0.50
CA PHE A 82 -0.53 5.51 -0.72
C PHE A 82 -1.90 6.07 -1.07
N MET A 83 -2.81 6.22 -0.10
CA MET A 83 -4.17 6.74 -0.27
C MET A 83 -4.24 8.19 -0.76
N GLN A 84 -3.12 8.94 -0.76
CA GLN A 84 -3.05 10.27 -1.37
C GLN A 84 -2.85 10.20 -2.90
N ALA A 85 -2.49 9.04 -3.45
CA ALA A 85 -2.35 8.83 -4.88
C ALA A 85 -3.67 8.29 -5.48
N PRO A 86 -4.13 8.80 -6.65
CA PRO A 86 -5.38 8.36 -7.27
C PRO A 86 -5.39 6.87 -7.62
N GLU A 87 -4.23 6.25 -7.85
CA GLU A 87 -4.09 4.82 -8.13
C GLU A 87 -4.49 3.92 -6.95
N ALA A 88 -4.48 4.46 -5.73
CA ALA A 88 -4.90 3.69 -4.56
C ALA A 88 -6.37 3.29 -4.67
N VAL A 89 -7.23 4.20 -5.16
CA VAL A 89 -8.68 3.97 -5.25
C VAL A 89 -9.02 2.73 -6.07
N SER A 90 -8.35 2.51 -7.21
CA SER A 90 -8.61 1.34 -8.04
C SER A 90 -7.94 0.07 -7.52
N LEU A 91 -6.83 0.19 -6.78
CA LEU A 91 -6.08 -0.95 -6.26
C LEU A 91 -6.59 -1.48 -4.92
N THR A 92 -7.29 -0.65 -4.14
CA THR A 92 -7.93 -1.05 -2.89
C THR A 92 -9.40 -1.43 -3.07
N ASP A 93 -9.96 -1.29 -4.27
CA ASP A 93 -11.30 -1.80 -4.58
C ASP A 93 -11.36 -3.32 -4.33
N GLY A 94 -12.33 -3.75 -3.51
CA GLY A 94 -12.43 -5.13 -3.03
C GLY A 94 -11.47 -5.52 -1.89
N HIS A 95 -10.65 -4.60 -1.39
CA HIS A 95 -9.75 -4.80 -0.25
C HIS A 95 -10.05 -3.82 0.91
N GLU A 96 -11.28 -3.83 1.40
CA GLU A 96 -11.80 -2.81 2.35
C GLU A 96 -10.94 -2.66 3.62
N LYS A 97 -10.31 -3.75 4.09
CA LYS A 97 -9.42 -3.74 5.27
C LYS A 97 -8.10 -3.00 5.06
N LEU A 98 -7.75 -2.70 3.81
CA LEU A 98 -6.53 -1.99 3.45
C LEU A 98 -6.79 -0.49 3.22
N ASN A 99 -8.05 -0.03 3.37
CA ASN A 99 -8.44 1.37 3.36
C ASN A 99 -8.34 1.97 4.77
N TYR A 100 -7.11 2.16 5.24
CA TYR A 100 -6.83 2.87 6.51
C TYR A 100 -7.18 4.36 6.46
#